data_AF-M4BR10-F1
#
_entry.id   AF-M4BR10-F1
#
_cell.length_a   1.000
_cell.length_b   1.000
_cell.length_c   1.000
_cell.angle_alpha   90.00
_cell.angle_beta   90.00
_cell.angle_gamma   90.00
#
_symmetry.space_group_name_H-M   'P 1'
#
loop_
_entity.id
_entity.type
_entity.pdbx_description
1 polymer ?
#
loop_
_entity_poly.entity_id
_entity_poly.type
_entity_poly.pdbx_seq_one_letter_code
_entity_poly.pdbx_strand_id
1 'polypeptide(L)'
;MELAGSFSSTTVDGQFAPPPHPPKRQSPLVSIETEHSDTINDIQLDYYGKRLATCSSDRTLRVYDVSQTFAVSNRDSHESLTAANSRDHVQQPTPLHLLQHVVRLADDSVAPIHRVAWAHPKFGAVLALAAQDGKVYIYREELVQQGAAGTANVTEWRLKHVHEFHSLAVLSVAWAPYEYGLSLASASADGQVSFLTRMREGWVITSSFRNSEEGMGCTAVSWAPYNSLGSHGPHGPIQRVVTGSCNQAITIWRIVSVPEEGETSGSCYWEIENTPLYGHNDWVRDVAWAPNVGLPANVIASGSDDHTVRVWTQNEAGGEWSSHAVHTFCAPVYRISWSLTGSVLSVAAGDDEVTVWKQQKNREWTRISSVTGQGAATISSN
;
A
#
# COMPACT_ATOMS: atom_id res chain seq x y z
N MET A 1 23.18 63.07 -44.45
CA MET A 1 24.19 62.05 -44.78
C MET A 1 23.43 60.85 -45.29
N GLU A 2 23.40 60.69 -46.61
CA GLU A 2 22.96 59.47 -47.27
C GLU A 2 23.94 58.33 -47.02
N LEU A 3 23.41 57.10 -47.02
CA LEU A 3 23.83 55.89 -47.74
C LEU A 3 22.85 54.79 -47.29
N ALA A 4 21.75 54.50 -47.99
CA ALA A 4 21.62 53.72 -49.23
C ALA A 4 22.27 52.33 -49.16
N GLY A 5 21.47 51.27 -49.37
CA GLY A 5 22.01 49.93 -49.65
C GLY A 5 21.09 48.76 -49.32
N SER A 6 20.07 48.52 -50.15
CA SER A 6 19.37 47.24 -50.26
C SER A 6 20.31 46.15 -50.81
N PHE A 7 20.26 44.93 -50.27
CA PHE A 7 20.53 43.70 -51.04
C PHE A 7 19.68 42.53 -50.51
N SER A 8 19.03 41.86 -51.45
CA SER A 8 18.28 40.61 -51.32
C SER A 8 19.21 39.43 -50.98
N SER A 9 18.74 38.51 -50.14
CA SER A 9 19.26 37.14 -50.06
C SER A 9 18.13 36.15 -50.21
N THR A 10 18.31 35.28 -51.20
CA THR A 10 17.47 34.16 -51.60
C THR A 10 17.46 33.04 -50.56
N THR A 11 16.30 32.40 -50.45
CA THR A 11 15.92 31.10 -49.87
C THR A 11 17.01 30.17 -49.33
N VAL A 12 16.88 29.79 -48.06
CA VAL A 12 16.94 28.36 -47.66
C VAL A 12 15.86 28.14 -46.59
N ASP A 13 14.76 27.51 -46.99
CA ASP A 13 13.75 26.99 -46.07
C ASP A 13 14.40 25.93 -45.17
N GLY A 14 14.56 26.27 -43.89
CA GLY A 14 15.03 25.39 -42.84
C GLY A 14 14.10 25.47 -41.64
N GLN A 15 12.82 25.13 -41.84
CA GLN A 15 11.89 24.89 -40.74
C GLN A 15 12.37 23.67 -39.93
N PHE A 16 13.16 23.90 -38.89
CA PHE A 16 13.33 22.93 -37.81
C PHE A 16 12.06 22.98 -36.95
N ALA A 17 11.06 22.19 -37.33
CA ALA A 17 9.96 21.86 -36.44
C ALA A 17 10.54 21.13 -35.21
N PRO A 18 10.09 21.45 -33.97
CA PRO A 18 10.47 20.64 -32.81
C PRO A 18 10.06 19.19 -33.08
N PRO A 19 10.89 18.20 -32.69
CA PRO A 19 10.56 16.80 -32.95
C PRO A 19 9.19 16.49 -32.34
N PRO A 20 8.33 15.74 -33.05
CA PRO A 20 7.03 15.34 -32.50
C PRO A 20 7.28 14.65 -31.17
N HIS A 21 6.57 15.11 -30.13
CA HIS A 21 6.58 14.44 -28.83
C HIS A 21 6.37 12.94 -29.05
N PRO A 22 7.17 12.06 -28.44
CA PRO A 22 6.94 10.63 -28.57
C PRO A 22 5.49 10.35 -28.18
N PRO A 23 4.76 9.51 -28.94
CA PRO A 23 3.38 9.17 -28.60
C PRO A 23 3.34 8.72 -27.14
N LYS A 24 2.36 9.22 -26.37
CA LYS A 24 2.13 8.83 -24.97
C LYS A 24 2.19 7.29 -24.93
N ARG A 25 3.24 6.75 -24.31
CA ARG A 25 3.45 5.31 -24.22
C ARG A 25 2.35 4.76 -23.31
N GLN A 26 1.21 4.38 -23.89
CA GLN A 26 0.20 3.61 -23.19
C GLN A 26 0.84 2.27 -22.90
N SER A 27 1.11 2.00 -21.61
CA SER A 27 1.48 0.66 -21.17
C SER A 27 0.38 -0.31 -21.60
N PRO A 28 0.71 -1.52 -22.08
CA PRO A 28 -0.30 -2.50 -22.44
C PRO A 28 -1.22 -2.74 -21.25
N LEU A 29 -2.52 -2.52 -21.45
CA LEU A 29 -3.52 -2.80 -20.43
C LEU A 29 -3.71 -4.30 -20.35
N VAL A 30 -3.20 -4.89 -19.28
CA VAL A 30 -3.47 -6.28 -18.93
C VAL A 30 -4.67 -6.29 -18.00
N SER A 31 -5.79 -6.84 -18.46
CA SER A 31 -6.96 -7.09 -17.63
C SER A 31 -6.88 -8.48 -17.00
N ILE A 32 -7.13 -8.56 -15.70
CA ILE A 32 -7.23 -9.82 -14.96
C ILE A 32 -8.67 -9.98 -14.51
N GLU A 33 -9.31 -11.07 -14.93
CA GLU A 33 -10.60 -11.46 -14.36
C GLU A 33 -10.33 -12.10 -12.99
N THR A 34 -10.88 -11.50 -11.94
CA THR A 34 -10.62 -11.90 -10.56
C THR A 34 -11.53 -13.02 -10.07
N GLU A 35 -12.52 -13.41 -10.89
CA GLU A 35 -13.51 -14.46 -10.59
C GLU A 35 -14.29 -14.27 -9.26
N HIS A 36 -14.17 -13.11 -8.60
CA HIS A 36 -14.87 -12.80 -7.34
C HIS A 36 -16.36 -12.63 -7.60
N SER A 37 -17.19 -13.23 -6.73
CA SER A 37 -18.64 -13.15 -6.85
C SER A 37 -19.24 -11.93 -6.13
N ASP A 38 -18.40 -11.13 -5.47
CA ASP A 38 -18.78 -9.96 -4.69
C ASP A 38 -17.68 -8.89 -4.74
N THR A 39 -17.88 -7.76 -4.08
CA THR A 39 -16.97 -6.61 -4.07
C THR A 39 -15.58 -7.00 -3.59
N ILE A 40 -14.55 -6.45 -4.24
CA ILE A 40 -13.16 -6.58 -3.82
C ILE A 40 -12.86 -5.42 -2.88
N ASN A 41 -12.39 -5.73 -1.68
CA ASN A 41 -12.18 -4.74 -0.63
C ASN A 41 -10.73 -4.25 -0.58
N ASP A 42 -9.78 -5.11 -0.96
CA ASP A 42 -8.36 -4.77 -1.00
C ASP A 42 -7.59 -5.66 -1.99
N ILE A 43 -6.50 -5.11 -2.50
CA ILE A 43 -5.64 -5.76 -3.48
C ILE A 43 -4.19 -5.39 -3.17
N GLN A 44 -3.28 -6.37 -3.16
CA GLN A 44 -1.87 -6.10 -2.94
C GLN A 44 -0.97 -7.02 -3.76
N LEU A 45 0.02 -6.42 -4.44
CA LEU A 45 1.13 -7.16 -5.05
C LEU A 45 2.10 -7.63 -3.97
N ASP A 46 2.73 -8.78 -4.22
CA ASP A 46 3.87 -9.22 -3.43
C ASP A 46 5.08 -8.29 -3.63
N TYR A 47 6.08 -8.47 -2.77
CA TYR A 47 7.29 -7.64 -2.78
C TYR A 47 8.01 -7.60 -4.15
N TYR A 48 7.93 -8.68 -4.93
CA TYR A 48 8.60 -8.79 -6.22
C TYR A 48 7.72 -8.42 -7.42
N GLY A 49 6.44 -8.08 -7.20
CA GLY A 49 5.47 -7.81 -8.26
C GLY A 49 5.15 -9.02 -9.15
N LYS A 50 5.38 -10.23 -8.65
CA LYS A 50 5.12 -11.50 -9.36
C LYS A 50 3.78 -12.11 -8.97
N ARG A 51 3.27 -11.80 -7.79
CA ARG A 51 2.00 -12.33 -7.30
C ARG A 51 1.07 -11.21 -6.89
N LEU A 52 -0.22 -11.39 -7.15
CA LEU A 52 -1.28 -10.49 -6.76
C LEU A 52 -2.18 -11.22 -5.76
N ALA A 53 -2.45 -10.61 -4.62
CA ALA A 53 -3.48 -11.08 -3.69
C ALA A 53 -4.70 -10.17 -3.76
N THR A 54 -5.89 -10.74 -3.88
CA THR A 54 -7.17 -10.02 -3.83
C THR A 54 -8.04 -10.60 -2.72
N CYS A 55 -8.69 -9.74 -1.95
CA CYS A 55 -9.64 -10.16 -0.93
C CYS A 55 -11.01 -9.51 -1.17
N SER A 56 -12.07 -10.25 -0.87
CA SER A 56 -13.43 -9.87 -1.25
C SER A 56 -14.43 -10.15 -0.14
N SER A 57 -15.58 -9.48 -0.26
CA SER A 57 -16.80 -9.77 0.50
C SER A 57 -17.37 -11.16 0.21
N ASP A 58 -16.92 -11.82 -0.87
CA ASP A 58 -17.23 -13.24 -1.16
C ASP A 58 -16.51 -14.23 -0.25
N ARG A 59 -15.71 -13.72 0.70
CA ARG A 59 -15.07 -14.48 1.79
C ARG A 59 -13.91 -15.35 1.29
N THR A 60 -13.39 -15.02 0.11
CA THR A 60 -12.23 -15.69 -0.47
C THR A 60 -11.04 -14.75 -0.57
N LEU A 61 -9.86 -15.32 -0.37
CA LEU A 61 -8.60 -14.75 -0.79
C LEU A 61 -8.19 -15.47 -2.07
N ARG A 62 -7.86 -14.72 -3.12
CA ARG A 62 -7.29 -15.28 -4.34
C ARG A 62 -5.88 -14.77 -4.56
N VAL A 63 -4.99 -15.68 -4.95
CA VAL A 63 -3.60 -15.36 -5.28
C VAL A 63 -3.35 -15.73 -6.75
N TYR A 64 -2.92 -14.74 -7.53
CA TYR A 64 -2.63 -14.84 -8.95
C TYR A 64 -1.14 -14.72 -9.20
N ASP A 65 -0.64 -15.44 -10.20
CA ASP A 65 0.70 -15.24 -10.75
C ASP A 65 0.63 -14.25 -11.91
N VAL A 66 1.15 -13.06 -11.67
CA VAL A 66 1.19 -11.97 -12.64
C VAL A 66 2.55 -11.84 -13.33
N SER A 67 3.49 -12.74 -13.06
CA SER A 67 4.85 -12.65 -13.60
C SER A 67 4.89 -12.75 -15.13
N GLN A 68 4.02 -13.56 -15.72
CA GLN A 68 3.98 -13.77 -17.18
C GLN A 68 3.21 -12.66 -17.90
N THR A 69 2.21 -12.06 -17.25
CA THR A 69 1.44 -10.95 -17.83
C THR A 69 2.29 -9.70 -18.04
N PHE A 70 3.26 -9.45 -17.15
CA PHE A 70 4.25 -8.38 -17.36
C PHE A 70 5.35 -8.75 -18.38
N ALA A 71 5.55 -10.03 -18.70
CA ALA A 71 6.54 -10.46 -19.68
C ALA A 71 6.02 -10.35 -21.13
N VAL A 72 4.74 -10.65 -21.34
CA VAL A 72 4.07 -10.53 -22.65
C VAL A 72 3.96 -9.07 -23.09
N SER A 73 3.60 -8.17 -22.17
CA SER A 73 3.49 -6.73 -22.46
C SER A 73 4.82 -6.10 -22.94
N ASN A 74 5.97 -6.62 -22.48
CA ASN A 74 7.29 -6.21 -22.97
C ASN A 74 7.63 -6.80 -24.35
N ARG A 75 7.16 -8.00 -24.68
CA ARG A 75 7.40 -8.63 -26.00
C ARG A 75 6.62 -7.94 -27.11
N ASP A 76 5.35 -7.60 -26.88
CA ASP A 76 4.53 -6.87 -27.87
C ASP A 76 5.10 -5.48 -28.20
N SER A 77 5.85 -4.88 -27.26
CA SER A 77 6.56 -3.61 -27.48
C SER A 77 7.83 -3.73 -28.33
N HIS A 78 8.34 -4.96 -28.53
CA HIS A 78 9.56 -5.23 -29.29
C HIS A 78 9.30 -5.96 -30.63
N GLU A 79 8.18 -6.70 -30.74
CA GLU A 79 7.78 -7.40 -31.97
C GLU A 79 7.12 -6.48 -33.01
N SER A 80 6.65 -5.30 -32.60
CA SER A 80 6.03 -4.31 -33.49
C SER A 80 7.01 -3.59 -34.44
N LEU A 81 8.29 -3.99 -34.48
CA LEU A 81 9.28 -3.47 -35.44
C LEU A 81 9.81 -4.49 -36.47
N THR A 82 9.42 -5.77 -36.45
CA THR A 82 9.96 -6.74 -37.44
C THR A 82 9.00 -7.75 -38.08
N ALA A 83 7.72 -7.82 -37.70
CA ALA A 83 6.80 -8.80 -38.28
C ALA A 83 5.96 -8.24 -39.45
N ALA A 84 6.61 -7.98 -40.59
CA ALA A 84 5.95 -7.86 -41.89
C ALA A 84 6.49 -8.94 -42.83
N ASN A 85 6.08 -10.20 -42.62
CA ASN A 85 5.88 -11.24 -43.65
C ASN A 85 5.94 -12.65 -43.03
N SER A 86 4.80 -13.16 -42.58
CA SER A 86 4.36 -14.54 -42.85
C SER A 86 2.96 -14.74 -42.29
N ARG A 87 2.05 -15.19 -43.15
CA ARG A 87 0.71 -15.63 -42.76
C ARG A 87 0.85 -17.05 -42.24
N ASP A 88 0.84 -17.25 -40.92
CA ASP A 88 0.62 -18.56 -40.32
C ASP A 88 -0.26 -18.43 -39.07
N HIS A 89 -1.29 -19.28 -39.02
CA HIS A 89 -2.21 -19.60 -37.92
C HIS A 89 -2.38 -18.59 -36.77
N VAL A 90 -3.55 -17.93 -36.76
CA VAL A 90 -4.12 -17.29 -35.55
C VAL A 90 -4.49 -18.40 -34.56
N GLN A 91 -3.54 -18.75 -33.70
CA GLN A 91 -3.81 -19.52 -32.50
C GLN A 91 -4.45 -18.55 -31.50
N GLN A 92 -5.69 -18.81 -31.10
CA GLN A 92 -6.38 -18.04 -30.06
C GLN A 92 -5.47 -17.91 -28.83
N PRO A 93 -5.35 -16.73 -28.19
CA PRO A 93 -4.64 -16.63 -26.93
C PRO A 93 -5.40 -17.46 -25.90
N THR A 94 -4.88 -18.63 -25.57
CA THR A 94 -5.33 -19.42 -24.43
C THR A 94 -5.35 -18.52 -23.19
N PRO A 95 -6.43 -18.49 -22.39
CA PRO A 95 -6.43 -17.70 -21.17
C PRO A 95 -5.25 -18.16 -20.33
N LEU A 96 -4.35 -17.23 -20.02
CA LEU A 96 -3.25 -17.47 -19.09
C LEU A 96 -3.90 -17.95 -17.79
N HIS A 97 -3.60 -19.18 -17.37
CA HIS A 97 -4.00 -19.70 -16.06
C HIS A 97 -3.32 -18.86 -14.98
N LEU A 98 -3.90 -17.69 -14.70
CA LEU A 98 -3.32 -16.65 -13.86
C LEU A 98 -3.64 -16.90 -12.39
N LEU A 99 -4.81 -17.46 -12.11
CA LEU A 99 -5.21 -17.85 -10.77
C LEU A 99 -4.43 -19.09 -10.34
N GLN A 100 -3.56 -18.94 -9.34
CA GLN A 100 -2.82 -20.05 -8.76
C GLN A 100 -3.60 -20.71 -7.62
N HIS A 101 -4.17 -19.90 -6.73
CA HIS A 101 -4.79 -20.41 -5.52
C HIS A 101 -6.04 -19.64 -5.13
N VAL A 102 -7.10 -20.39 -4.79
CA VAL A 102 -8.27 -19.88 -4.06
C VAL A 102 -8.13 -20.36 -2.63
N VAL A 103 -7.85 -19.44 -1.72
CA VAL A 103 -7.77 -19.69 -0.29
C VAL A 103 -9.12 -19.29 0.31
N ARG A 104 -9.92 -20.30 0.66
CA ARG A 104 -11.10 -20.08 1.49
C ARG A 104 -10.66 -20.02 2.94
N LEU A 105 -11.28 -19.14 3.73
CA LEU A 105 -11.06 -19.14 5.17
C LEU A 105 -11.37 -20.56 5.70
N ALA A 106 -10.38 -21.17 6.35
CA ALA A 106 -10.45 -22.58 6.76
C ALA A 106 -11.31 -22.82 8.01
N ASP A 107 -11.75 -21.75 8.67
CA ASP A 107 -12.61 -21.79 9.84
C ASP A 107 -14.08 -21.66 9.44
N ASP A 108 -15.00 -22.16 10.26
CA ASP A 108 -16.45 -22.08 10.03
C ASP A 108 -16.98 -20.62 10.11
N SER A 109 -16.12 -19.64 10.45
CA SER A 109 -16.46 -18.23 10.39
C SER A 109 -16.38 -17.69 8.96
N VAL A 110 -17.56 -17.63 8.37
CA VAL A 110 -17.82 -17.23 7.00
C VAL A 110 -17.91 -15.68 6.95
N ALA A 111 -16.77 -14.99 7.06
CA ALA A 111 -16.72 -13.52 7.17
C ALA A 111 -16.08 -12.82 5.95
N PRO A 112 -16.59 -11.65 5.53
CA PRO A 112 -15.91 -10.77 4.58
C PRO A 112 -14.50 -10.38 5.01
N ILE A 113 -13.59 -10.26 4.05
CA ILE A 113 -12.21 -9.85 4.29
C ILE A 113 -12.05 -8.39 3.86
N HIS A 114 -11.53 -7.53 4.74
CA HIS A 114 -11.38 -6.09 4.50
C HIS A 114 -10.04 -5.70 3.93
N ARG A 115 -8.97 -6.36 4.36
CA ARG A 115 -7.58 -6.00 4.03
C ARG A 115 -6.70 -7.23 3.90
N VAL A 116 -5.70 -7.11 3.04
CA VAL A 116 -4.66 -8.11 2.85
C VAL A 116 -3.28 -7.46 2.96
N ALA A 117 -2.36 -8.13 3.65
CA ALA A 117 -0.99 -7.65 3.81
C ALA A 117 0.03 -8.76 3.58
N TRP A 118 0.94 -8.57 2.62
CA TRP A 118 2.12 -9.41 2.40
C TRP A 118 3.22 -9.11 3.42
N ALA A 119 3.73 -10.17 4.04
CA ALA A 119 4.92 -10.05 4.87
C ALA A 119 6.17 -9.91 4.01
N HIS A 120 7.25 -9.42 4.62
CA HIS A 120 8.53 -9.31 3.93
C HIS A 120 9.07 -10.70 3.50
N PRO A 121 9.60 -10.87 2.26
CA PRO A 121 10.00 -12.17 1.72
C PRO A 121 11.06 -12.92 2.53
N LYS A 122 11.82 -12.22 3.38
CA LYS A 122 12.76 -12.80 4.35
C LYS A 122 12.12 -13.89 5.21
N PHE A 123 10.81 -13.80 5.47
CA PHE A 123 10.07 -14.75 6.29
C PHE A 123 9.32 -15.81 5.46
N GLY A 124 9.51 -15.82 4.14
CA GLY A 124 8.77 -16.62 3.18
C GLY A 124 7.49 -15.92 2.69
N ALA A 125 6.71 -16.64 1.88
CA ALA A 125 5.41 -16.15 1.40
C ALA A 125 4.36 -16.29 2.52
N VAL A 126 4.16 -15.20 3.25
CA VAL A 126 3.20 -15.08 4.36
C VAL A 126 2.24 -13.93 4.07
N LEU A 127 0.95 -14.18 4.34
CA LEU A 127 -0.16 -13.24 4.15
C LEU A 127 -0.93 -13.09 5.47
N ALA A 128 -1.27 -11.85 5.81
CA ALA A 128 -2.22 -11.53 6.87
C ALA A 128 -3.52 -11.01 6.26
N LEU A 129 -4.65 -11.41 6.86
CA LEU A 129 -6.00 -11.04 6.44
C LEU A 129 -6.75 -10.43 7.61
N ALA A 130 -7.32 -9.23 7.41
CA ALA A 130 -8.24 -8.61 8.35
C ALA A 130 -9.68 -8.99 8.00
N ALA A 131 -10.40 -9.62 8.92
CA ALA A 131 -11.75 -10.09 8.67
C ALA A 131 -12.82 -9.33 9.49
N GLN A 132 -14.04 -9.33 8.95
CA GLN A 132 -15.22 -8.68 9.54
C GLN A 132 -15.64 -9.30 10.89
N ASP A 133 -15.26 -10.55 11.18
CA ASP A 133 -15.59 -11.26 12.41
C ASP A 133 -14.67 -10.90 13.60
N GLY A 134 -13.72 -9.98 13.40
CA GLY A 134 -12.78 -9.56 14.44
C GLY A 134 -11.52 -10.42 14.52
N LYS A 135 -11.37 -11.41 13.63
CA LYS A 135 -10.19 -12.26 13.56
C LYS A 135 -9.16 -11.74 12.57
N VAL A 136 -7.89 -12.04 12.84
CA VAL A 136 -6.80 -11.89 11.85
C VAL A 136 -6.26 -13.26 11.50
N TYR A 137 -6.29 -13.60 10.21
CA TYR A 137 -5.80 -14.89 9.72
C TYR A 137 -4.41 -14.73 9.12
N ILE A 138 -3.51 -15.64 9.49
CA ILE A 138 -2.18 -15.68 8.92
C ILE A 138 -2.01 -16.96 8.10
N TYR A 139 -1.85 -16.80 6.79
CA TYR A 139 -1.59 -17.87 5.85
C TYR A 139 -0.12 -17.88 5.44
N ARG A 140 0.41 -19.07 5.21
CA ARG A 140 1.76 -19.27 4.68
C ARG A 140 1.71 -20.28 3.54
N GLU A 141 2.41 -19.99 2.46
CA GLU A 141 2.63 -20.94 1.39
C GLU A 141 3.63 -22.01 1.83
N GLU A 142 3.27 -23.27 1.63
CA GLU A 142 4.12 -24.43 1.89
C GLU A 142 4.23 -25.33 0.65
N LEU A 143 5.39 -25.97 0.50
CA LEU A 143 5.61 -26.95 -0.54
C LEU A 143 4.94 -28.27 -0.12
N VAL A 144 4.01 -28.75 -0.94
CA VAL A 144 3.39 -30.06 -0.76
C VAL A 144 4.19 -31.06 -1.58
N GLN A 145 5.01 -31.85 -0.90
CA GLN A 145 5.77 -32.91 -1.55
C GLN A 145 4.83 -34.10 -1.83
N GLN A 146 4.31 -34.19 -3.05
CA GLN A 146 3.56 -35.39 -3.46
C GLN A 146 4.53 -36.57 -3.57
N GLY A 147 4.17 -37.68 -2.93
CA GLY A 147 4.94 -38.91 -2.98
C GLY A 147 4.94 -39.50 -4.40
N ALA A 148 6.11 -39.99 -4.81
CA ALA A 148 6.47 -40.59 -6.10
C ALA A 148 7.01 -39.62 -7.17
N ALA A 149 8.06 -40.09 -7.85
CA ALA A 149 9.01 -39.29 -8.61
C ALA A 149 8.41 -38.53 -9.80
N GLY A 150 8.73 -37.23 -9.90
CA GLY A 150 8.75 -36.49 -11.17
C GLY A 150 7.68 -35.41 -11.38
N THR A 151 6.71 -35.24 -10.49
CA THR A 151 5.70 -34.17 -10.59
C THR A 151 6.21 -32.87 -9.96
N ALA A 152 5.92 -31.75 -10.63
CA ALA A 152 6.32 -30.40 -10.19
C ALA A 152 5.95 -30.13 -8.73
N ASN A 153 6.78 -29.35 -8.03
CA ASN A 153 6.49 -28.90 -6.67
C ASN A 153 5.19 -28.08 -6.67
N VAL A 154 4.10 -28.64 -6.11
CA VAL A 154 2.85 -27.91 -5.90
C VAL A 154 2.95 -27.17 -4.57
N THR A 155 2.65 -25.88 -4.58
CA THR A 155 2.54 -25.10 -3.35
C THR A 155 1.09 -25.06 -2.89
N GLU A 156 0.88 -24.93 -1.58
CA GLU A 156 -0.44 -24.81 -0.96
C GLU A 156 -0.39 -23.74 0.13
N TRP A 157 -1.42 -22.90 0.17
CA TRP A 157 -1.58 -21.92 1.24
C TRP A 157 -2.24 -22.57 2.45
N ARG A 158 -1.55 -22.56 3.59
CA ARG A 158 -2.03 -23.16 4.84
C ARG A 158 -2.19 -22.12 5.92
N LEU A 159 -3.30 -22.20 6.64
CA LEU A 159 -3.55 -21.39 7.82
C LEU A 159 -2.53 -21.76 8.90
N LYS A 160 -1.81 -20.75 9.41
CA LYS A 160 -0.78 -20.90 10.45
C LYS A 160 -1.20 -20.38 11.80
N HIS A 161 -2.04 -19.35 11.81
CA HIS A 161 -2.52 -18.76 13.04
C HIS A 161 -3.80 -17.99 12.81
N VAL A 162 -4.67 -18.02 13.82
CA VAL A 162 -5.86 -17.19 13.91
C VAL A 162 -5.70 -16.37 15.18
N HIS A 163 -5.68 -15.07 15.02
CA HIS A 163 -5.57 -14.14 16.12
C HIS A 163 -6.97 -13.62 16.47
N GLU A 164 -7.49 -14.11 17.59
CA GLU A 164 -8.82 -13.81 18.13
C GLU A 164 -8.66 -12.92 19.36
N PHE A 165 -8.53 -11.62 19.12
CA PHE A 165 -8.37 -10.63 20.19
C PHE A 165 -9.46 -9.56 20.17
N HIS A 166 -9.89 -9.15 18.96
CA HIS A 166 -10.83 -8.06 18.79
C HIS A 166 -12.27 -8.53 18.92
N SER A 167 -13.11 -7.64 19.47
CA SER A 167 -14.54 -7.90 19.66
C SER A 167 -15.39 -7.48 18.46
N LEU A 168 -14.84 -6.60 17.61
CA LEU A 168 -15.46 -6.11 16.38
C LEU A 168 -14.50 -6.28 15.19
N ALA A 169 -15.02 -6.03 13.98
CA ALA A 169 -14.31 -6.15 12.72
C ALA A 169 -12.90 -5.54 12.73
N VAL A 170 -11.93 -6.29 12.23
CA VAL A 170 -10.59 -5.76 11.97
C VAL A 170 -10.62 -5.03 10.63
N LEU A 171 -10.33 -3.73 10.67
CA LEU A 171 -10.44 -2.83 9.53
C LEU A 171 -9.11 -2.64 8.80
N SER A 172 -7.99 -2.79 9.51
CA SER A 172 -6.65 -2.63 8.93
C SER A 172 -5.63 -3.56 9.56
N VAL A 173 -4.72 -4.05 8.73
CA VAL A 173 -3.55 -4.83 9.15
C VAL A 173 -2.32 -4.31 8.43
N ALA A 174 -1.19 -4.23 9.13
CA ALA A 174 0.07 -3.80 8.54
C ALA A 174 1.24 -4.55 9.17
N TRP A 175 2.12 -5.11 8.33
CA TRP A 175 3.37 -5.72 8.78
C TRP A 175 4.38 -4.64 9.14
N ALA A 176 5.11 -4.87 10.24
CA ALA A 176 6.19 -4.01 10.66
C ALA A 176 7.38 -4.09 9.66
N PRO A 177 8.24 -3.06 9.62
CA PRO A 177 9.55 -3.16 8.99
C PRO A 177 10.27 -4.45 9.42
N TYR A 178 10.87 -5.15 8.46
CA TYR A 178 11.42 -6.50 8.68
C TYR A 178 12.60 -6.53 9.66
N GLU A 179 13.20 -5.36 9.93
CA GLU A 179 14.21 -5.13 10.95
C GLU A 179 13.68 -5.35 12.37
N TYR A 180 12.39 -5.11 12.61
CA TYR A 180 11.74 -5.38 13.90
C TYR A 180 11.34 -6.86 14.08
N GLY A 181 11.52 -7.67 13.05
CA GLY A 181 11.09 -9.07 13.02
C GLY A 181 9.76 -9.25 12.28
N LEU A 182 9.13 -10.41 12.48
CA LEU A 182 7.84 -10.72 11.88
C LEU A 182 6.73 -10.31 12.85
N SER A 183 6.41 -9.02 12.84
CA SER A 183 5.40 -8.39 13.68
C SER A 183 4.29 -7.77 12.84
N LEU A 184 3.05 -7.92 13.30
CA LEU A 184 1.85 -7.43 12.64
C LEU A 184 1.10 -6.50 13.60
N ALA A 185 0.66 -5.35 13.10
CA ALA A 185 -0.31 -4.50 13.78
C ALA A 185 -1.70 -4.76 13.18
N SER A 186 -2.71 -4.86 14.03
CA SER A 186 -4.12 -4.92 13.63
C SER A 186 -4.91 -3.81 14.31
N ALA A 187 -5.72 -3.09 13.53
CA ALA A 187 -6.64 -2.06 14.01
C ALA A 187 -8.08 -2.51 13.81
N SER A 188 -8.90 -2.36 14.85
CA SER A 188 -10.30 -2.79 14.86
C SER A 188 -11.27 -1.64 15.15
N ALA A 189 -12.49 -1.84 14.66
CA ALA A 189 -13.66 -1.02 14.97
C ALA A 189 -13.98 -0.95 16.47
N ASP A 190 -13.45 -1.85 17.31
CA ASP A 190 -13.59 -1.80 18.77
C ASP A 190 -12.70 -0.75 19.47
N GLY A 191 -11.90 -0.02 18.68
CA GLY A 191 -11.02 1.04 19.16
C GLY A 191 -9.70 0.53 19.71
N GLN A 192 -9.41 -0.78 19.61
CA GLN A 192 -8.14 -1.35 20.01
C GLN A 192 -7.20 -1.57 18.82
N VAL A 193 -5.92 -1.40 19.10
CA VAL A 193 -4.83 -1.82 18.22
C VAL A 193 -4.04 -2.91 18.93
N SER A 194 -3.84 -4.04 18.27
CA SER A 194 -3.09 -5.16 18.83
C SER A 194 -1.85 -5.46 18.00
N PHE A 195 -0.81 -5.94 18.66
CA PHE A 195 0.47 -6.29 18.05
C PHE A 195 0.75 -7.77 18.26
N LEU A 196 0.98 -8.45 17.16
CA LEU A 196 1.21 -9.89 17.10
C LEU A 196 2.60 -10.14 16.51
N THR A 197 3.46 -10.86 17.24
CA THR A 197 4.83 -11.16 16.78
C THR A 197 5.06 -12.66 16.72
N ARG A 198 5.74 -13.12 15.67
CA ARG A 198 6.18 -14.53 15.57
C ARG A 198 7.46 -14.73 16.37
N MET A 199 7.34 -15.42 17.50
CA MET A 199 8.47 -15.96 18.26
C MET A 199 8.83 -17.37 17.77
N ARG A 200 9.90 -17.98 18.30
CA ARG A 200 10.32 -19.35 17.93
C ARG A 200 9.22 -20.38 18.22
N GLU A 201 8.54 -20.25 19.36
CA GLU A 201 7.56 -21.23 19.85
C GLU A 201 6.17 -21.03 19.25
N GLY A 202 5.74 -19.78 19.06
CA GLY A 202 4.40 -19.48 18.57
C GLY A 202 4.27 -18.07 18.03
N TRP A 203 3.07 -17.75 17.55
CA TRP A 203 2.61 -16.38 17.46
C TRP A 203 2.18 -15.94 18.85
N VAL A 204 2.65 -14.77 19.29
CA VAL A 204 2.33 -14.22 20.62
C VAL A 204 1.89 -12.78 20.50
N ILE A 205 0.87 -12.42 21.27
CA ILE A 205 0.42 -11.03 21.41
C ILE A 205 1.45 -10.32 22.26
N THR A 206 2.22 -9.40 21.66
CA THR A 206 3.31 -8.71 22.35
C THR A 206 2.80 -7.50 23.13
N SER A 207 1.79 -6.83 22.62
CA SER A 207 1.22 -5.63 23.24
C SER A 207 -0.10 -5.26 22.57
N SER A 208 -0.88 -4.41 23.23
CA SER A 208 -2.07 -3.77 22.67
C SER A 208 -2.29 -2.44 23.36
N PHE A 209 -3.04 -1.54 22.72
CA PHE A 209 -3.49 -0.30 23.34
C PHE A 209 -4.88 0.11 22.81
N ARG A 210 -5.54 1.01 23.54
CA ARG A 210 -6.77 1.67 23.09
C ARG A 210 -6.42 2.96 22.37
N ASN A 211 -6.94 3.11 21.16
CA ASN A 211 -6.65 4.26 20.30
C ASN A 211 -7.27 5.57 20.82
N SER A 212 -8.39 5.47 21.54
CA SER A 212 -9.10 6.59 22.15
C SER A 212 -9.62 6.19 23.53
N GLU A 213 -9.59 7.12 24.47
CA GLU A 213 -10.15 6.95 25.82
C GLU A 213 -11.66 6.70 25.78
N GLU A 214 -12.34 7.25 24.77
CA GLU A 214 -13.78 7.11 24.56
C GLU A 214 -14.17 5.74 23.98
N GLY A 215 -13.19 4.90 23.62
CA GLY A 215 -13.45 3.60 22.99
C GLY A 215 -13.92 3.70 21.52
N MET A 216 -13.66 4.83 20.87
CA MET A 216 -13.99 5.05 19.46
C MET A 216 -13.12 4.18 18.55
N GLY A 217 -13.74 3.62 17.50
CA GLY A 217 -13.14 2.67 16.56
C GLY A 217 -11.87 3.16 15.85
N CYS A 218 -10.90 2.26 15.68
CA CYS A 218 -9.67 2.49 14.95
C CYS A 218 -9.82 1.96 13.52
N THR A 219 -9.70 2.83 12.52
CA THR A 219 -10.01 2.52 11.12
C THR A 219 -8.79 2.05 10.35
N ALA A 220 -7.62 2.58 10.68
CA ALA A 220 -6.39 2.35 9.93
C ALA A 220 -5.16 2.38 10.85
N VAL A 221 -4.14 1.60 10.47
CA VAL A 221 -2.84 1.58 11.13
C VAL A 221 -1.73 1.49 10.09
N SER A 222 -0.68 2.31 10.26
CA SER A 222 0.51 2.28 9.42
C SER A 222 1.76 2.37 10.28
N TRP A 223 2.75 1.55 9.97
CA TRP A 223 4.06 1.60 10.64
C TRP A 223 4.89 2.79 10.16
N ALA A 224 5.64 3.38 11.08
CA ALA A 224 6.72 4.28 10.71
C ALA A 224 7.89 3.48 10.10
N PRO A 225 8.62 4.05 9.13
CA PRO A 225 9.84 3.44 8.62
C PRO A 225 10.89 3.24 9.72
N TYR A 226 11.71 2.18 9.59
CA TYR A 226 12.74 1.84 10.59
C TYR A 226 13.73 2.98 10.87
N ASN A 227 14.16 3.70 9.82
CA ASN A 227 15.08 4.85 9.91
C ASN A 227 14.35 6.20 9.80
N SER A 228 13.14 6.30 10.35
CA SER A 228 12.39 7.56 10.37
C SER A 228 13.01 8.58 11.35
N LEU A 229 12.73 9.86 11.16
CA LEU A 229 13.32 10.92 11.99
C LEU A 229 12.86 10.76 13.45
N GLY A 230 13.81 10.54 14.38
CA GLY A 230 13.51 10.24 15.79
C GLY A 230 13.29 8.76 16.11
N SER A 231 13.55 7.83 15.18
CA SER A 231 13.42 6.39 15.43
C SER A 231 14.64 5.77 16.15
N HIS A 232 15.71 6.53 16.37
CA HIS A 232 16.89 6.05 17.10
C HIS A 232 16.86 6.57 18.53
N GLY A 233 16.63 5.67 19.49
CA GLY A 233 16.69 5.95 20.92
C GLY A 233 17.97 5.41 21.56
N PRO A 234 18.24 5.78 22.83
CA PRO A 234 19.41 5.32 23.58
C PRO A 234 19.44 3.80 23.81
N HIS A 235 18.28 3.14 23.80
CA HIS A 235 18.12 1.69 24.03
C HIS A 235 17.87 0.88 22.75
N GLY A 236 18.03 1.49 21.57
CA GLY A 236 17.79 0.87 20.28
C GLY A 236 16.72 1.58 19.45
N PRO A 237 16.23 0.95 18.38
CA PRO A 237 15.28 1.58 17.49
C PRO A 237 13.89 1.63 18.13
N ILE A 238 13.29 2.82 18.15
CA ILE A 238 11.95 3.09 18.66
C ILE A 238 10.95 2.73 17.56
N GLN A 239 10.10 1.74 17.84
CA GLN A 239 9.00 1.41 16.95
C GLN A 239 7.90 2.46 17.09
N ARG A 240 7.36 2.89 15.96
CA ARG A 240 6.26 3.86 15.90
C ARG A 240 5.19 3.42 14.94
N VAL A 241 3.96 3.75 15.28
CA VAL A 241 2.81 3.55 14.40
C VAL A 241 1.96 4.81 14.38
N VAL A 242 1.32 5.06 13.25
CA VAL A 242 0.23 6.04 13.15
C VAL A 242 -1.08 5.29 13.02
N THR A 243 -2.11 5.85 13.64
CA THR A 243 -3.46 5.31 13.68
C THR A 243 -4.47 6.36 13.25
N GLY A 244 -5.47 5.94 12.50
CA GLY A 244 -6.64 6.74 12.13
C GLY A 244 -7.86 6.31 12.93
N SER A 245 -8.71 7.26 13.29
CA SER A 245 -9.83 7.04 14.21
C SER A 245 -11.13 7.63 13.69
N CYS A 246 -12.26 7.10 14.15
CA CYS A 246 -13.55 7.74 13.94
C CYS A 246 -13.77 8.99 14.83
N ASN A 247 -12.90 9.28 15.78
CA ASN A 247 -12.90 10.56 16.52
C ASN A 247 -12.13 11.69 15.80
N GLN A 248 -11.91 11.56 14.48
CA GLN A 248 -11.21 12.56 13.64
C GLN A 248 -9.71 12.71 13.94
N ALA A 249 -9.21 12.05 14.98
CA ALA A 249 -7.83 12.14 15.40
C ALA A 249 -6.93 11.22 14.58
N ILE A 250 -5.71 11.71 14.33
CA ILE A 250 -4.59 10.91 13.85
C ILE A 250 -3.58 10.84 14.98
N THR A 251 -3.42 9.66 15.56
CA THR A 251 -2.60 9.47 16.76
C THR A 251 -1.33 8.73 16.39
N ILE A 252 -0.19 9.29 16.81
CA ILE A 252 1.12 8.68 16.66
C ILE A 252 1.48 8.03 17.98
N TRP A 253 1.87 6.76 17.91
CA TRP A 253 2.22 5.95 19.06
C TRP A 253 3.68 5.54 18.94
N ARG A 254 4.39 5.56 20.07
CA ARG A 254 5.75 5.01 20.18
C ARG A 254 5.79 3.91 21.23
N ILE A 255 6.61 2.91 20.97
CA ILE A 255 6.92 1.90 21.97
C ILE A 255 8.00 2.44 22.92
N VAL A 256 7.76 2.33 24.22
CA VAL A 256 8.74 2.62 25.26
C VAL A 256 9.14 1.31 25.92
N SER A 257 10.44 1.03 25.92
CA SER A 257 11.02 -0.11 26.63
C SER A 257 11.63 0.40 27.93
N VAL A 258 11.10 -0.07 29.06
CA VAL A 258 11.66 0.22 30.38
C VAL A 258 12.61 -0.90 30.74
N PRO A 259 13.93 -0.64 30.85
CA PRO A 259 14.86 -1.66 31.31
C PRO A 259 14.58 -1.94 32.79
N GLU A 260 14.17 -3.16 33.12
CA GLU A 260 14.12 -3.61 34.52
C GLU A 260 15.53 -4.04 34.95
N GLU A 261 16.01 -3.49 36.07
CA GLU A 261 17.31 -3.86 36.64
C GLU A 261 17.28 -5.35 37.05
N GLY A 262 17.92 -6.21 36.25
CA GLY A 262 18.14 -7.62 36.57
C GLY A 262 17.49 -8.64 35.64
N GLU A 263 16.62 -8.22 34.71
CA GLU A 263 16.00 -9.12 33.72
C GLU A 263 16.42 -8.81 32.29
N THR A 264 16.51 -9.85 31.45
CA THR A 264 16.92 -9.73 30.03
C THR A 264 15.79 -9.17 29.15
N SER A 265 14.56 -9.09 29.65
CA SER A 265 13.40 -8.61 28.90
C SER A 265 12.68 -7.51 29.68
N GLY A 266 13.05 -6.25 29.43
CA GLY A 266 12.34 -5.09 29.99
C GLY A 266 10.87 -5.07 29.55
N SER A 267 10.01 -4.50 30.38
CA SER A 267 8.60 -4.29 30.02
C SER A 267 8.50 -3.25 28.90
N CYS A 268 7.56 -3.45 27.98
CA CYS A 268 7.32 -2.55 26.86
C CYS A 268 5.86 -2.12 26.84
N TYR A 269 5.60 -0.83 26.70
CA TYR A 269 4.25 -0.29 26.53
C TYR A 269 4.22 0.75 25.42
N TRP A 270 3.02 1.01 24.89
CA TRP A 270 2.80 2.05 23.89
C TRP A 270 2.30 3.31 24.57
N GLU A 271 2.83 4.45 24.17
CA GLU A 271 2.35 5.77 24.58
C GLU A 271 2.21 6.69 23.37
N ILE A 272 1.42 7.74 23.53
CA ILE A 272 1.20 8.73 22.48
C ILE A 272 2.45 9.62 22.36
N GLU A 273 2.98 9.72 21.15
CA GLU A 273 4.07 10.62 20.80
C GLU A 273 3.47 11.98 20.40
N ASN A 274 3.54 12.95 21.33
CA ASN A 274 2.98 14.29 21.23
C ASN A 274 1.44 14.31 21.34
N THR A 275 0.81 15.41 20.96
CA THR A 275 -0.65 15.53 20.96
C THR A 275 -1.24 14.86 19.71
N PRO A 276 -2.41 14.19 19.82
CA PRO A 276 -3.12 13.71 18.63
C PRO A 276 -3.33 14.82 17.62
N LEU A 277 -3.19 14.50 16.34
CA LEU A 277 -3.27 15.46 15.25
C LEU A 277 -4.73 15.62 14.83
N TYR A 278 -5.28 16.81 15.04
CA TYR A 278 -6.64 17.19 14.67
C TYR A 278 -6.63 18.12 13.46
N GLY A 279 -7.64 17.96 12.60
CA GLY A 279 -7.80 18.81 11.42
C GLY A 279 -8.80 18.27 10.41
N HIS A 280 -9.10 16.96 10.46
CA HIS A 280 -10.26 16.41 9.78
C HIS A 280 -11.54 16.75 10.53
N ASN A 281 -12.65 16.85 9.80
CA ASN A 281 -13.97 17.16 10.34
C ASN A 281 -14.89 15.92 10.43
N ASP A 282 -14.43 14.77 9.98
CA ASP A 282 -15.15 13.50 10.02
C ASP A 282 -14.17 12.32 10.17
N TRP A 283 -14.68 11.08 10.17
CA TRP A 283 -13.92 9.86 10.38
C TRP A 283 -12.69 9.80 9.48
N VAL A 284 -11.54 9.52 10.05
CA VAL A 284 -10.33 9.23 9.27
C VAL A 284 -10.50 7.80 8.75
N ARG A 285 -10.45 7.61 7.43
CA ARG A 285 -10.67 6.31 6.78
C ARG A 285 -9.38 5.54 6.54
N ASP A 286 -8.30 6.25 6.23
CA ASP A 286 -6.98 5.65 6.00
C ASP A 286 -5.86 6.59 6.43
N VAL A 287 -4.75 6.00 6.88
CA VAL A 287 -3.52 6.71 7.24
C VAL A 287 -2.32 5.96 6.68
N ALA A 288 -1.37 6.71 6.10
CA ALA A 288 -0.17 6.13 5.51
C ALA A 288 1.06 6.95 5.90
N TRP A 289 2.01 6.31 6.57
CA TRP A 289 3.32 6.90 6.84
C TRP A 289 4.20 6.77 5.61
N ALA A 290 4.76 7.87 5.11
CA ALA A 290 5.61 7.85 3.94
C ALA A 290 6.94 7.12 4.24
N PRO A 291 7.41 6.23 3.35
CA PRO A 291 8.73 5.65 3.47
C PRO A 291 9.78 6.76 3.34
N ASN A 292 10.71 6.81 4.30
CA ASN A 292 11.77 7.81 4.32
C ASN A 292 13.00 7.26 3.58
N VAL A 293 13.09 7.56 2.28
CA VAL A 293 14.29 7.28 1.48
C VAL A 293 15.05 8.59 1.26
N GLY A 294 15.86 8.96 2.26
CA GLY A 294 16.88 10.02 2.11
C GLY A 294 16.45 11.45 2.43
N LEU A 295 15.26 11.69 2.99
CA LEU A 295 14.82 13.02 3.44
C LEU A 295 14.68 13.04 4.97
N PRO A 296 15.35 13.91 5.74
CA PRO A 296 15.24 13.92 7.19
C PRO A 296 13.93 14.57 7.67
N ALA A 297 12.78 14.08 7.21
CA ALA A 297 11.45 14.51 7.61
C ALA A 297 10.52 13.30 7.73
N ASN A 298 9.60 13.35 8.69
CA ASN A 298 8.48 12.42 8.74
C ASN A 298 7.30 13.03 7.98
N VAL A 299 6.67 12.22 7.14
CA VAL A 299 5.50 12.62 6.35
C VAL A 299 4.43 11.55 6.53
N ILE A 300 3.22 11.98 6.84
CA ILE A 300 2.03 11.11 6.97
C ILE A 300 0.95 11.69 6.06
N ALA A 301 0.21 10.83 5.36
CA ALA A 301 -1.01 11.22 4.67
C ALA A 301 -2.22 10.60 5.35
N SER A 302 -3.33 11.33 5.35
CA SER A 302 -4.61 10.88 5.89
C SER A 302 -5.77 11.23 4.97
N GLY A 303 -6.70 10.30 4.84
CA GLY A 303 -7.93 10.44 4.06
C GLY A 303 -9.13 10.28 4.97
N SER A 304 -10.16 11.07 4.74
CA SER A 304 -11.32 11.14 5.63
C SER A 304 -12.63 11.16 4.86
N ASP A 305 -13.70 10.84 5.60
CA ASP A 305 -15.09 11.05 5.19
C ASP A 305 -15.44 12.54 5.01
N ASP A 306 -14.61 13.47 5.49
CA ASP A 306 -14.78 14.91 5.24
C ASP A 306 -14.41 15.34 3.81
N HIS A 307 -14.15 14.37 2.94
CA HIS A 307 -13.73 14.50 1.55
C HIS A 307 -12.35 15.14 1.36
N THR A 308 -11.56 15.30 2.42
CA THR A 308 -10.23 15.91 2.32
C THR A 308 -9.11 14.88 2.44
N VAL A 309 -8.01 15.16 1.75
CA VAL A 309 -6.71 14.55 2.03
C VAL A 309 -5.82 15.56 2.71
N ARG A 310 -5.23 15.17 3.84
CA ARG A 310 -4.26 15.99 4.56
C ARG A 310 -2.90 15.30 4.57
N VAL A 311 -1.86 16.10 4.45
CA VAL A 311 -0.47 15.68 4.65
C VAL A 311 0.08 16.36 5.88
N TRP A 312 0.68 15.57 6.75
CA TRP A 312 1.27 15.97 8.01
C TRP A 312 2.78 15.84 7.89
N THR A 313 3.51 16.90 8.24
CA THR A 313 4.98 16.90 8.13
C THR A 313 5.62 17.32 9.44
N GLN A 314 6.69 16.62 9.80
CA GLN A 314 7.56 16.91 10.93
C GLN A 314 9.01 16.92 10.45
N ASN A 315 9.68 18.06 10.58
CA ASN A 315 11.04 18.27 10.07
C ASN A 315 12.14 18.07 11.14
N GLU A 316 11.75 17.98 12.41
CA GLU A 316 12.65 17.83 13.54
C GLU A 316 12.17 16.71 14.46
N ALA A 317 13.09 15.91 14.99
CA ALA A 317 12.75 14.80 15.88
C ALA A 317 12.10 15.35 17.17
N GLY A 318 10.86 14.94 17.45
CA GLY A 318 10.08 15.46 18.57
C GLY A 318 9.52 16.87 18.37
N GLY A 319 9.77 17.49 17.22
CA GLY A 319 9.21 18.80 16.85
C GLY A 319 7.71 18.74 16.59
N GLU A 320 7.10 19.91 16.42
CA GLU A 320 5.67 20.02 16.12
C GLU A 320 5.33 19.47 14.72
N TRP A 321 4.13 18.90 14.61
CA TRP A 321 3.57 18.46 13.34
C TRP A 321 2.83 19.62 12.68
N SER A 322 3.11 19.85 11.40
CA SER A 322 2.37 20.80 10.57
C SER A 322 1.40 20.04 9.66
N SER A 323 0.22 20.62 9.41
CA SER A 323 -0.80 20.02 8.55
C SER A 323 -1.03 20.87 7.30
N HIS A 324 -1.21 20.20 6.16
CA HIS A 324 -1.54 20.84 4.89
C HIS A 324 -2.63 20.04 4.18
N ALA A 325 -3.75 20.70 3.83
CA ALA A 325 -4.80 20.10 3.03
C ALA A 325 -4.33 20.03 1.56
N VAL A 326 -4.22 18.82 1.03
CA VAL A 326 -3.76 18.56 -0.34
C VAL A 326 -4.86 18.87 -1.34
N HIS A 327 -6.04 18.34 -1.10
CA HIS A 327 -7.19 18.47 -1.98
C HIS A 327 -8.49 18.14 -1.25
N THR A 328 -9.59 18.68 -1.76
CA THR A 328 -10.96 18.36 -1.34
C THR A 328 -11.67 17.72 -2.53
N PHE A 329 -12.08 16.47 -2.35
CA PHE A 329 -12.77 15.64 -3.34
C PHE A 329 -14.29 15.86 -3.28
N CYS A 330 -14.99 15.32 -4.27
CA CYS A 330 -16.47 15.33 -4.28
C CYS A 330 -17.09 14.18 -3.48
N ALA A 331 -16.26 13.22 -3.05
CA ALA A 331 -16.67 12.02 -2.35
C ALA A 331 -15.67 11.69 -1.21
N PRO A 332 -16.05 10.83 -0.25
CA PRO A 332 -15.16 10.35 0.79
C PRO A 332 -13.87 9.74 0.26
N VAL A 333 -12.76 9.95 0.98
CA VAL A 333 -11.47 9.35 0.64
C VAL A 333 -11.34 8.03 1.40
N TYR A 334 -11.29 6.91 0.67
CA TYR A 334 -11.28 5.58 1.29
C TYR A 334 -9.89 5.02 1.50
N ARG A 335 -8.96 5.28 0.57
CA ARG A 335 -7.62 4.69 0.58
C ARG A 335 -6.54 5.68 0.18
N ILE A 336 -5.40 5.55 0.85
CA ILE A 336 -4.22 6.34 0.54
C ILE A 336 -2.99 5.44 0.58
N SER A 337 -2.08 5.61 -0.39
CA SER A 337 -0.81 4.89 -0.38
C SER A 337 0.32 5.72 -0.96
N TRP A 338 1.49 5.61 -0.32
CA TRP A 338 2.72 6.24 -0.78
C TRP A 338 3.47 5.34 -1.75
N SER A 339 4.11 5.95 -2.75
CA SER A 339 5.16 5.27 -3.51
C SER A 339 6.31 4.83 -2.59
N LEU A 340 7.05 3.78 -2.96
CA LEU A 340 8.22 3.30 -2.20
C LEU A 340 9.29 4.39 -1.97
N THR A 341 9.35 5.39 -2.86
CA THR A 341 10.28 6.52 -2.73
C THR A 341 9.79 7.62 -1.79
N GLY A 342 8.54 7.56 -1.33
CA GLY A 342 7.89 8.58 -0.51
C GLY A 342 7.55 9.88 -1.24
N SER A 343 7.77 9.95 -2.56
CA SER A 343 7.63 11.21 -3.33
C SER A 343 6.27 11.41 -4.00
N VAL A 344 5.53 10.32 -4.20
CA VAL A 344 4.23 10.31 -4.89
C VAL A 344 3.18 9.67 -3.98
N LEU A 345 2.00 10.28 -3.96
CA LEU A 345 0.83 9.85 -3.20
C LEU A 345 -0.26 9.39 -4.15
N SER A 346 -0.84 8.23 -3.89
CA SER A 346 -2.05 7.74 -4.57
C SER A 346 -3.25 7.86 -3.62
N VAL A 347 -4.37 8.31 -4.15
CA VAL A 347 -5.61 8.55 -3.40
C VAL A 347 -6.75 7.90 -4.16
N ALA A 348 -7.49 7.02 -3.50
CA ALA A 348 -8.74 6.47 -4.01
C ALA A 348 -9.91 7.07 -3.22
N ALA A 349 -10.72 7.87 -3.91
CA ALA A 349 -11.95 8.44 -3.36
C ALA A 349 -13.18 7.69 -3.91
N GLY A 350 -14.35 7.98 -3.37
CA GLY A 350 -15.62 7.41 -3.82
C GLY A 350 -16.14 7.98 -5.15
N ASP A 351 -15.31 8.66 -5.93
CA ASP A 351 -15.63 9.25 -7.23
C ASP A 351 -15.23 8.34 -8.42
N ASP A 352 -14.99 7.05 -8.16
CA ASP A 352 -14.53 6.04 -9.12
C ASP A 352 -13.21 6.38 -9.82
N GLU A 353 -12.46 7.35 -9.29
CA GLU A 353 -11.13 7.73 -9.77
C GLU A 353 -10.05 7.43 -8.72
N VAL A 354 -8.93 6.88 -9.18
CA VAL A 354 -7.69 6.87 -8.42
C VAL A 354 -6.83 8.02 -8.92
N THR A 355 -6.58 8.99 -8.06
CA THR A 355 -5.76 10.16 -8.38
C THR A 355 -4.35 10.01 -7.81
N VAL A 356 -3.37 10.54 -8.55
CA VAL A 356 -1.95 10.48 -8.16
C VAL A 356 -1.43 11.91 -8.03
N TRP A 357 -0.75 12.17 -6.93
CA TRP A 357 -0.32 13.49 -6.50
C TRP A 357 1.17 13.52 -6.24
N LYS A 358 1.80 14.65 -6.55
CA LYS A 358 3.21 14.90 -6.25
C LYS A 358 3.38 16.30 -5.68
N GLN A 359 4.21 16.40 -4.65
CA GLN A 359 4.59 17.68 -4.09
C GLN A 359 5.61 18.39 -5.00
N GLN A 360 5.34 19.64 -5.31
CA GLN A 360 6.24 20.50 -6.07
C GLN A 360 7.25 21.22 -5.16
N LYS A 361 8.23 21.90 -5.77
CA LYS A 361 9.27 22.65 -5.04
C LYS A 361 8.70 23.77 -4.15
N ASN A 362 7.54 24.31 -4.50
CA ASN A 362 6.83 25.32 -3.72
C ASN A 362 6.02 24.73 -2.54
N ARG A 363 6.17 23.44 -2.25
CA ARG A 363 5.40 22.66 -1.26
C ARG A 363 3.92 22.46 -1.58
N GLU A 364 3.43 22.97 -2.70
CA GLU A 364 2.07 22.68 -3.16
C GLU A 364 1.99 21.29 -3.78
N TRP A 365 0.80 20.70 -3.70
CA TRP A 365 0.52 19.40 -4.26
C TRP A 365 -0.22 19.54 -5.58
N THR A 366 0.25 18.80 -6.58
CA THR A 366 -0.40 18.78 -7.89
C THR A 366 -0.76 17.36 -8.29
N ARG A 367 -1.97 17.21 -8.84
CA ARG A 367 -2.42 15.97 -9.49
C ARG A 367 -1.57 15.79 -10.74
N ILE A 368 -0.85 14.68 -10.81
CA ILE A 368 0.02 14.31 -11.96
C ILE A 368 -0.66 13.32 -12.90
N SER A 369 -1.59 12.51 -12.38
CA SER A 369 -2.40 11.62 -13.19
C SER A 369 -3.66 11.19 -12.47
N SER A 370 -4.61 10.66 -13.21
CA SER A 370 -5.71 9.86 -12.68
C SER A 370 -5.95 8.63 -13.50
N VAL A 371 -6.49 7.62 -12.85
CA VAL A 371 -6.89 6.36 -13.46
C VAL A 371 -8.37 6.18 -13.14
N THR A 372 -9.19 6.04 -14.18
CA THR A 372 -10.63 5.76 -14.04
C THR A 372 -10.92 4.27 -14.26
N GLY A 373 -12.13 3.83 -13.93
CA GLY A 373 -12.55 2.41 -13.99
C GLY A 373 -12.33 1.68 -15.33
N GLN A 374 -12.05 2.38 -16.44
CA GLN A 374 -11.69 1.76 -17.73
C GLN A 374 -10.18 1.54 -17.92
N GLY A 375 -9.35 1.80 -16.90
CA GLY A 375 -7.88 1.76 -17.03
C GLY A 375 -7.31 2.93 -17.84
N ALA A 376 -8.13 3.94 -18.16
CA ALA A 376 -7.70 5.12 -18.88
C ALA A 376 -6.89 6.03 -17.94
N ALA A 377 -5.57 6.00 -18.08
CA ALA A 377 -4.68 6.92 -17.38
C ALA A 377 -4.72 8.29 -18.06
N THR A 378 -5.31 9.28 -17.40
CA THR A 378 -5.25 10.68 -17.81
C THR A 378 -4.08 11.34 -17.10
N ILE A 379 -2.99 11.58 -17.83
CA ILE A 379 -1.87 12.39 -17.34
C ILE A 379 -2.27 13.85 -17.49
N SER A 380 -2.32 14.59 -16.38
CA SER A 380 -2.47 16.04 -16.41
C SER A 380 -1.21 16.64 -17.02
N SER A 381 -1.36 17.36 -18.13
CA SER A 381 -0.28 18.18 -18.67
C SER A 381 -0.11 19.38 -17.77
N ASN A 382 1.06 19.51 -17.15
CA ASN A 382 1.50 20.75 -16.51
C ASN A 382 1.67 21.87 -17.54
#